data_AF-A0A3N5MLP8-F1
#
_entry.id   AF-A0A3N5MLP8-F1
#
_cell.length_a   1.000
_cell.length_b   1.000
_cell.length_c   1.000
_cell.angle_alpha   90.00
_cell.angle_beta   90.00
_cell.angle_gamma   90.00
#
_symmetry.space_group_name_H-M   'P 1'
#
loop_
_entity.id
_entity.type
_entity.pdbx_description
1 polymer ?
#
loop_
_entity_poly.entity_id
_entity_poly.type
_entity_poly.pdbx_seq_one_letter_code
_entity_poly.pdbx_strand_id
1 'polypeptide(L)'
;MKTSLKPAIATAFFRLILLLGLTMVLLSVFLVSPPAESGDADWRLIRQSTYGDSTYYDAASVKHQGDQVVSVRAKFGIGEYLYEMRCGKKEARLIEEGKTGGPDAGWFPIVNGSDEELIYLEVCR
;
A
#
# COMPACT_ATOMS: atom_id res chain seq x y z
N MET A 1 20.35 -35.65 -72.37
CA MET A 1 19.48 -36.48 -71.48
C MET A 1 20.28 -36.96 -70.28
N LYS A 2 20.07 -36.37 -69.10
CA LYS A 2 19.90 -37.04 -67.79
C LYS A 2 19.63 -35.97 -66.73
N THR A 3 18.39 -35.94 -66.27
CA THR A 3 17.92 -35.18 -65.11
C THR A 3 18.36 -35.87 -63.82
N SER A 4 18.82 -35.11 -62.83
CA SER A 4 18.77 -35.54 -61.42
C SER A 4 18.93 -34.32 -60.51
N LEU A 5 17.82 -33.75 -60.07
CA LEU A 5 17.76 -32.73 -59.03
C LEU A 5 17.07 -33.38 -57.83
N LYS A 6 17.84 -33.65 -56.77
CA LYS A 6 17.31 -34.14 -55.49
C LYS A 6 16.72 -32.99 -54.66
N PRO A 7 15.77 -33.31 -53.77
CA PRO A 7 14.68 -32.40 -53.44
C PRO A 7 14.94 -31.55 -52.19
N ALA A 8 14.33 -30.37 -52.26
CA ALA A 8 13.87 -29.54 -51.17
C ALA A 8 13.19 -30.34 -50.04
N ILE A 9 13.90 -30.59 -48.93
CA ILE A 9 13.31 -30.73 -47.59
C ILE A 9 14.42 -30.39 -46.59
N ALA A 10 14.53 -29.13 -46.18
CA ALA A 10 15.26 -28.76 -44.95
C ALA A 10 14.95 -27.34 -44.47
N THR A 11 14.34 -26.50 -45.31
CA THR A 11 14.08 -25.08 -44.98
C THR A 11 12.83 -24.85 -44.12
N ALA A 12 12.12 -25.91 -43.73
CA ALA A 12 10.86 -25.80 -42.96
C ALA A 12 11.07 -25.84 -41.43
N PHE A 13 12.14 -26.44 -40.93
CA PHE A 13 12.35 -26.59 -39.48
C PHE A 13 12.83 -25.30 -38.80
N PHE A 14 13.51 -24.42 -39.53
CA PHE A 14 14.14 -23.23 -38.94
C PHE A 14 13.14 -22.12 -38.60
N ARG A 15 11.95 -22.11 -39.23
CA ARG A 15 10.93 -21.07 -39.00
C ARG A 15 10.01 -21.36 -37.82
N LEU A 16 9.91 -22.60 -37.36
CA LEU A 16 9.04 -22.97 -36.24
C LEU A 16 9.66 -22.62 -34.88
N ILE A 17 10.98 -22.70 -34.75
CA ILE A 17 11.70 -22.42 -33.50
C ILE A 17 11.77 -20.91 -33.22
N LEU A 18 11.81 -20.08 -34.26
CA LEU A 18 11.88 -18.61 -34.10
C LEU A 18 10.59 -17.99 -33.56
N LEU A 19 9.43 -18.63 -33.80
CA LEU A 19 8.12 -18.14 -33.35
C LEU A 19 7.79 -18.54 -31.90
N LEU A 20 8.37 -19.61 -31.37
CA LEU A 20 8.19 -20.01 -29.97
C LEU A 20 9.08 -19.22 -28.99
N GLY A 21 10.21 -18.66 -29.45
CA GLY A 21 11.10 -17.86 -28.60
C GLY A 21 10.59 -16.44 -28.34
N LEU A 22 9.75 -15.88 -29.23
CA LEU A 22 9.36 -14.47 -29.17
C LEU A 22 8.15 -14.20 -28.25
N THR A 23 7.32 -15.20 -27.97
CA THR A 23 6.14 -15.04 -27.10
C THR A 23 6.48 -15.10 -25.61
N MET A 24 7.62 -15.69 -25.23
CA MET A 24 8.02 -15.81 -23.82
C MET A 24 8.65 -14.53 -23.24
N VAL A 25 9.04 -13.55 -24.06
CA VAL A 25 9.68 -12.32 -23.56
C VAL A 25 8.67 -11.24 -23.18
N LEU A 26 7.44 -11.30 -23.71
CA LEU A 26 6.41 -10.28 -23.46
C LEU A 26 5.52 -10.59 -22.24
N LEU A 27 5.54 -11.82 -21.71
CA LEU A 27 4.79 -12.17 -20.50
C LEU A 27 5.50 -11.81 -19.19
N SER A 28 6.73 -11.32 -19.26
CA SER A 28 7.53 -10.94 -18.09
C SER A 28 7.35 -9.47 -17.68
N VAL A 29 6.67 -8.66 -18.51
CA VAL A 29 6.55 -7.21 -18.29
C VAL A 29 5.33 -6.85 -17.40
N PHE A 30 4.40 -7.77 -17.17
CA PHE A 30 3.15 -7.50 -16.42
C PHE A 30 3.06 -8.14 -15.03
N LEU A 31 4.13 -8.76 -14.53
CA LEU A 31 4.14 -9.41 -13.20
C LEU A 31 5.06 -8.75 -12.17
N VAL A 32 5.73 -7.66 -12.53
CA VAL A 32 6.41 -6.80 -11.56
C VAL A 32 5.50 -5.61 -11.28
N SER A 33 4.39 -5.87 -10.57
CA SER A 33 3.89 -4.82 -9.69
C SER A 33 5.05 -4.50 -8.74
N PRO A 34 5.49 -3.24 -8.63
CA PRO A 34 6.42 -2.90 -7.57
C PRO A 34 5.79 -3.41 -6.26
N PRO A 35 6.56 -4.06 -5.36
CA PRO A 35 6.06 -4.32 -4.02
C PRO A 35 5.53 -2.98 -3.51
N ALA A 36 4.29 -2.99 -2.99
CA ALA A 36 3.67 -1.83 -2.38
C ALA A 36 4.76 -1.12 -1.57
N GLU A 37 5.06 0.11 -1.96
CA GLU A 37 6.20 0.88 -1.48
C GLU A 37 6.20 0.80 0.04
N SER A 38 7.05 -0.08 0.60
CA SER A 38 7.31 -0.11 2.02
C SER A 38 8.22 1.08 2.26
N GLY A 39 7.65 2.29 2.18
CA GLY A 39 8.27 3.44 2.81
C GLY A 39 8.56 3.01 4.23
N ASP A 40 9.85 3.06 4.61
CA ASP A 40 10.28 2.65 5.94
C ASP A 40 9.38 3.34 6.97
N ALA A 41 8.62 2.54 7.72
CA ALA A 41 7.69 3.08 8.70
C ALA A 41 8.50 3.87 9.76
N ASP A 42 8.08 5.10 10.03
CA ASP A 42 8.73 5.99 10.99
C ASP A 42 7.85 6.13 12.24
N TRP A 43 7.79 5.06 13.03
CA TRP A 43 6.96 5.01 14.23
C TRP A 43 7.48 5.94 15.33
N ARG A 44 6.67 6.93 15.70
CA ARG A 44 6.93 7.92 16.75
C ARG A 44 6.04 7.66 17.96
N LEU A 45 6.65 7.55 19.15
CA LEU A 45 5.95 7.44 20.42
C LEU A 45 5.39 8.81 20.84
N ILE A 46 4.07 8.90 21.07
CA ILE A 46 3.41 10.11 21.59
C ILE A 46 3.25 10.03 23.11
N ARG A 47 2.84 8.87 23.62
CA ARG A 47 2.63 8.64 25.05
C ARG A 47 3.00 7.22 25.42
N GLN A 48 3.63 7.05 26.58
CA GLN A 48 3.76 5.78 27.28
C GLN A 48 3.17 5.92 28.68
N SER A 49 2.22 5.05 29.04
CA SER A 49 1.62 4.99 30.37
C SER A 49 2.52 4.23 31.33
N THR A 50 2.34 4.46 32.63
CA THR A 50 3.03 3.69 33.69
C THR A 50 2.61 2.22 33.73
N TYR A 51 1.50 1.88 33.08
CA TYR A 51 0.92 0.53 33.05
C TYR A 51 1.26 -0.23 31.75
N GLY A 52 2.08 0.37 30.87
CA GLY A 52 2.60 -0.27 29.66
C GLY A 52 1.84 0.07 28.37
N ASP A 53 0.75 0.81 28.44
CA ASP A 53 0.04 1.28 27.25
C ASP A 53 0.90 2.31 26.53
N SER A 54 0.97 2.21 25.21
CA SER A 54 1.75 3.13 24.38
C SER A 54 0.96 3.52 23.15
N THR A 55 1.04 4.80 22.81
CA THR A 55 0.39 5.41 21.67
C THR A 55 1.46 5.90 20.70
N TYR A 56 1.44 5.37 19.48
CA TYR A 56 2.36 5.74 18.41
C TYR A 56 1.61 6.21 17.17
N TYR A 57 2.29 6.97 16.33
CA TYR A 57 1.89 7.22 14.94
C TYR A 57 3.05 6.97 14.00
N ASP A 58 2.78 6.59 12.75
CA ASP A 58 3.79 6.44 11.70
C ASP A 58 3.92 7.76 10.95
N ALA A 59 4.99 8.51 11.19
CA ALA A 59 5.24 9.80 10.56
C ALA A 59 5.41 9.69 9.04
N ALA A 60 5.92 8.56 8.54
CA ALA A 60 6.06 8.31 7.10
C ALA A 60 4.70 8.06 6.42
N SER A 61 3.68 7.66 7.18
CA SER A 61 2.32 7.44 6.67
C SER A 61 1.48 8.72 6.58
N VAL A 62 1.94 9.85 7.16
CA VAL A 62 1.17 11.09 7.23
C VAL A 62 0.98 11.66 5.83
N LYS A 63 -0.26 11.72 5.36
CA LYS A 63 -0.63 12.24 4.04
C LYS A 63 -1.73 13.27 4.16
N HIS A 64 -1.45 14.50 3.73
CA HIS A 64 -2.45 15.55 3.64
C HIS A 64 -3.28 15.36 2.37
N GLN A 65 -4.59 15.21 2.53
CA GLN A 65 -5.58 15.16 1.46
C GLN A 65 -6.30 16.52 1.39
N GLY A 66 -5.74 17.45 0.62
CA GLY A 66 -6.19 18.84 0.59
C GLY A 66 -5.90 19.57 1.91
N ASP A 67 -6.57 20.71 2.13
CA ASP A 67 -6.20 21.65 3.20
C ASP A 67 -6.68 21.27 4.60
N GLN A 68 -7.50 20.22 4.74
CA GLN A 68 -8.19 19.94 6.00
C GLN A 68 -8.26 18.47 6.42
N VAL A 69 -7.85 17.53 5.57
CA VAL A 69 -7.90 16.09 5.87
C VAL A 69 -6.49 15.52 5.91
N VAL A 70 -6.18 14.75 6.95
CA VAL A 70 -4.88 14.06 7.11
C VAL A 70 -5.13 12.58 7.31
N SER A 71 -4.46 11.74 6.52
CA SER A 71 -4.38 10.30 6.77
C SER A 71 -3.15 9.98 7.59
N VAL A 72 -3.27 9.07 8.55
CA VAL A 72 -2.16 8.62 9.40
C VAL A 72 -2.40 7.21 9.92
N ARG A 73 -1.36 6.38 9.93
CA ARG A 73 -1.35 5.11 10.66
C ARG A 73 -0.96 5.33 12.12
N ALA A 74 -1.64 4.64 13.00
CA ALA A 74 -1.53 4.76 14.44
C ALA A 74 -1.47 3.40 15.11
N LYS A 75 -0.79 3.32 16.25
CA LYS A 75 -0.80 2.14 17.12
C LYS A 75 -1.18 2.51 18.53
N PHE A 76 -2.13 1.77 19.08
CA PHE A 76 -2.49 1.80 20.51
C PHE A 76 -2.69 0.36 20.97
N GLY A 77 -2.07 0.00 22.10
CA GLY A 77 -2.06 -1.38 22.57
C GLY A 77 -1.49 -2.33 21.52
N ILE A 78 -2.25 -3.35 21.12
CA ILE A 78 -1.84 -4.34 20.11
C ILE A 78 -2.37 -4.04 18.69
N GLY A 79 -3.16 -2.97 18.53
CA GLY A 79 -3.81 -2.63 17.27
C GLY A 79 -3.02 -1.62 16.45
N GLU A 80 -3.07 -1.79 15.12
CA GLU A 80 -2.62 -0.80 14.14
C GLU A 80 -3.82 -0.35 13.31
N TYR A 81 -3.96 0.95 13.12
CA TYR A 81 -5.17 1.57 12.58
C TYR A 81 -4.79 2.67 11.59
N LEU A 82 -5.45 2.68 10.43
CA LEU A 82 -5.37 3.81 9.50
C LEU A 82 -6.54 4.76 9.76
N TYR A 83 -6.23 6.00 10.14
CA TYR A 83 -7.22 7.05 10.33
C TYR A 83 -7.17 8.06 9.20
N GLU A 84 -8.33 8.67 8.93
CA GLU A 84 -8.41 10.01 8.37
C GLU A 84 -8.95 10.97 9.41
N MET A 85 -8.34 12.15 9.50
CA MET A 85 -8.66 13.18 10.47
C MET A 85 -9.01 14.49 9.76
N ARG A 86 -10.11 15.11 10.15
CA ARG A 86 -10.51 16.45 9.71
C ARG A 86 -9.99 17.49 10.70
N CYS A 87 -8.83 18.07 10.40
CA CYS A 87 -8.16 19.06 11.25
C CYS A 87 -9.04 20.30 11.53
N GLY A 88 -9.91 20.70 10.59
CA GLY A 88 -10.83 21.83 10.81
C GLY A 88 -12.06 21.53 11.68
N LYS A 89 -12.41 20.25 11.88
CA LYS A 89 -13.65 19.83 12.57
C LYS A 89 -13.40 18.99 13.83
N LYS A 90 -12.16 18.59 14.09
CA LYS A 90 -11.80 17.67 15.17
C LYS A 90 -12.63 16.37 15.10
N GLU A 91 -12.69 15.80 13.90
CA GLU A 91 -13.36 14.51 13.61
C GLU A 91 -12.33 13.52 13.06
N ALA A 92 -12.53 12.24 13.32
CA ALA A 92 -11.77 11.15 12.70
C ALA A 92 -12.72 10.12 12.09
N ARG A 93 -12.21 9.34 11.14
CA ARG A 93 -12.82 8.07 10.72
C ARG A 93 -11.73 7.02 10.56
N LEU A 94 -12.09 5.78 10.82
CA LEU A 94 -11.21 4.63 10.63
C LEU A 94 -11.36 4.14 9.18
N ILE A 95 -10.24 3.96 8.48
CA ILE A 95 -10.20 3.54 7.06
C ILE A 95 -9.93 2.03 6.90
N GLU A 96 -9.54 1.37 7.98
CA GLU A 96 -9.19 -0.05 8.07
C GLU A 96 -7.99 -0.49 7.20
N GLU A 97 -7.00 -1.11 7.84
CA GLU A 97 -6.12 -2.08 7.18
C GLU A 97 -6.10 -3.36 8.04
N GLY A 98 -7.05 -4.27 7.77
CA GLY A 98 -6.77 -5.70 7.90
C GLY A 98 -7.33 -6.51 9.06
N LYS A 99 -8.20 -6.02 9.96
CA LYS A 99 -8.97 -6.89 10.91
C LYS A 99 -10.36 -6.34 11.29
N THR A 100 -11.36 -6.99 10.71
CA THR A 100 -12.79 -7.10 11.08
C THR A 100 -13.41 -5.96 11.90
N GLY A 101 -13.68 -4.85 11.22
CA GLY A 101 -14.52 -3.73 11.66
C GLY A 101 -14.62 -2.72 10.52
N GLY A 102 -15.45 -3.07 9.53
CA GLY A 102 -15.48 -2.57 8.15
C GLY A 102 -15.34 -1.06 7.88
N PRO A 103 -15.09 -0.67 6.60
CA PRO A 103 -14.89 0.70 6.12
C PRO A 103 -16.11 1.65 6.20
N ASP A 104 -17.13 1.30 6.99
CA ASP A 104 -18.38 2.06 7.18
C ASP A 104 -18.42 2.85 8.50
N ALA A 105 -17.30 2.94 9.23
CA ALA A 105 -17.20 3.82 10.39
C ALA A 105 -17.30 5.28 9.93
N GLY A 106 -18.48 5.88 10.09
CA GLY A 106 -18.70 7.29 9.83
C GLY A 106 -17.75 8.19 10.62
N TRP A 107 -17.70 9.46 10.26
CA TRP A 107 -16.94 10.45 11.02
C TRP A 107 -17.45 10.51 12.45
N PHE A 108 -16.53 10.41 13.41
CA PHE A 108 -16.82 10.55 14.83
C PHE A 108 -16.00 11.71 15.42
N PRO A 109 -16.54 12.43 16.42
CA PRO A 109 -15.82 13.50 17.08
C PRO A 109 -14.63 12.94 17.87
N ILE A 110 -13.49 13.62 17.82
CA ILE A 110 -12.30 13.28 18.61
C ILE A 110 -12.49 13.84 20.02
N VAL A 111 -12.54 12.95 21.01
CA VAL A 111 -12.83 13.29 22.41
C VAL A 111 -11.56 13.72 23.14
N ASN A 112 -11.66 14.76 23.97
CA ASN A 112 -10.53 15.21 24.78
C ASN A 112 -10.04 14.10 25.73
N GLY A 113 -8.73 13.89 25.77
CA GLY A 113 -8.06 12.87 26.57
C GLY A 113 -7.96 11.50 25.90
N SER A 114 -8.51 11.32 24.69
CA SER A 114 -8.39 10.07 23.93
C SER A 114 -7.04 9.95 23.22
N ASP A 115 -6.67 8.74 22.80
CA ASP A 115 -5.45 8.53 22.03
C ASP A 115 -5.53 9.14 20.62
N GLU A 116 -6.73 9.20 20.03
CA GLU A 116 -6.97 9.91 18.78
C GLU A 116 -6.73 11.42 18.91
N GLU A 117 -7.01 12.02 20.07
CA GLU A 117 -6.66 13.43 20.32
C GLU A 117 -5.16 13.63 20.30
N LEU A 118 -4.40 12.71 20.90
CA LEU A 118 -2.94 12.82 20.94
C LEU A 118 -2.34 12.81 19.54
N ILE A 119 -2.85 11.95 18.65
CA ILE A 119 -2.41 11.89 17.25
C ILE A 119 -2.87 13.14 16.51
N TYR A 120 -4.14 13.53 16.66
CA TYR A 120 -4.68 14.73 16.04
C TYR A 120 -3.83 15.96 16.36
N LEU A 121 -3.45 16.13 17.64
CA LEU A 121 -2.61 17.24 18.08
C LEU A 121 -1.20 17.20 17.48
N GLU A 122 -0.75 16.07 16.95
CA GLU A 122 0.56 15.93 16.34
C GLU A 122 0.52 16.12 14.81
N VAL A 123 -0.52 15.59 14.14
CA VAL A 123 -0.59 15.60 12.66
C VAL A 123 -1.41 16.76 12.08
N CYS A 124 -2.20 17.46 12.89
CA CYS A 124 -3.03 18.60 12.47
C CYS A 124 -2.46 19.97 12.90
N ARG A 125 -1.16 20.08 13.20
CA ARG A 125 -0.50 21.36 13.52
C ARG A 125 -0.21 22.21 12.30
#